data_AF-A0A0M0BUT5-F1
#
_entry.id   AF-A0A0M0BUT5-F1
#
_cell.length_a   1.000
_cell.length_b   1.000
_cell.length_c   1.000
_cell.angle_alpha   90.00
_cell.angle_beta   90.00
_cell.angle_gamma   90.00
#
_symmetry.space_group_name_H-M   'P 1'
#
loop_
_entity.id
_entity.type
_entity.pdbx_description
1 polymer ?
#
loop_
_entity_poly.entity_id
_entity_poly.type
_entity_poly.pdbx_seq_one_letter_code
_entity_poly.pdbx_strand_id
1 'polypeptide(L)'
;MRDGTDEIIKTKLYGEIETLEKQYHALKGYLEDKEDDSLEIVASLKGFKDTLNKISTHVLTLYTLEGQKAKITWDSLLTNIDHALETLQSSRSEPKPAIQLALNISEPKIEEVISYLLTLKKSLQ
;
A
#
# COMPACT_ATOMS: atom_id res chain seq x y z
N MET A 1 -2.18 13.72 -28.35
CA MET A 1 -3.21 13.17 -27.43
C MET A 1 -2.63 12.48 -26.18
N ARG A 2 -1.29 12.36 -26.02
CA ARG A 2 -0.67 11.76 -24.82
C ARG A 2 -0.82 12.62 -23.55
N ASP A 3 -0.66 13.94 -23.66
CA ASP A 3 -0.67 14.85 -22.49
C ASP A 3 -1.93 14.75 -21.62
N GLY A 4 -3.11 14.52 -22.19
CA GLY A 4 -4.35 14.43 -21.41
C GLY A 4 -4.46 13.16 -20.55
N THR A 5 -3.88 12.05 -21.00
CA THR A 5 -3.92 10.77 -20.26
C THR A 5 -2.90 10.76 -19.13
N ASP A 6 -1.71 11.32 -19.37
CA ASP A 6 -0.64 11.39 -18.38
C ASP A 6 -1.07 12.24 -17.17
N GLU A 7 -1.64 13.43 -17.42
CA GLU A 7 -2.10 14.32 -16.34
C GLU A 7 -3.24 13.73 -15.50
N ILE A 8 -4.14 12.95 -16.12
CA ILE A 8 -5.19 12.21 -15.39
C ILE A 8 -4.55 11.13 -14.50
N ILE A 9 -3.57 10.38 -14.99
CA ILE A 9 -2.88 9.34 -14.22
C ILE A 9 -2.12 9.96 -13.05
N LYS A 10 -1.37 11.05 -13.29
CA LYS A 10 -0.64 11.75 -12.23
C LYS A 10 -1.58 12.27 -11.13
N THR A 11 -2.71 12.88 -11.51
CA THR A 11 -3.71 13.37 -10.55
C THR A 11 -4.31 12.25 -9.71
N LYS A 12 -4.67 11.11 -10.33
CA LYS A 12 -5.17 9.93 -9.61
C LYS A 12 -4.11 9.37 -8.67
N LEU A 13 -2.90 9.19 -9.17
CA LEU A 13 -1.78 8.63 -8.42
C LEU A 13 -1.43 9.51 -7.22
N TYR A 14 -1.46 10.83 -7.37
CA TYR A 14 -1.27 11.78 -6.28
C TYR A 14 -2.29 11.55 -5.15
N GLY A 15 -3.60 11.52 -5.48
CA GLY A 15 -4.66 11.33 -4.48
C GLY A 15 -4.66 9.93 -3.85
N GLU A 16 -4.28 8.90 -4.61
CA GLU A 16 -4.14 7.55 -4.08
C GLU A 16 -2.96 7.44 -3.12
N ILE A 17 -1.82 8.06 -3.41
CA ILE A 17 -0.68 8.07 -2.48
C ILE A 17 -1.04 8.82 -1.19
N GLU A 18 -1.77 9.93 -1.25
CA GLU A 18 -2.28 10.61 -0.04
C GLU A 18 -3.24 9.73 0.78
N THR A 19 -4.06 8.93 0.09
CA THR A 19 -4.97 7.99 0.75
C THR A 19 -4.18 6.86 1.42
N LEU A 20 -3.19 6.30 0.72
CA LEU A 20 -2.32 5.24 1.25
C LEU A 20 -1.54 5.71 2.48
N GLU A 21 -1.00 6.93 2.46
CA GLU A 21 -0.28 7.54 3.58
C GLU A 21 -1.15 7.61 4.84
N LYS A 22 -2.41 8.06 4.71
CA LYS A 22 -3.38 8.09 5.82
C LYS A 22 -3.71 6.69 6.33
N GLN A 23 -3.92 5.74 5.42
CA GLN A 23 -4.20 4.34 5.77
C GLN A 23 -3.02 3.69 6.49
N TYR A 24 -1.78 3.96 6.05
CA TYR A 24 -0.58 3.48 6.72
C TYR A 24 -0.48 4.02 8.15
N HIS A 25 -0.72 5.31 8.36
CA HIS A 25 -0.71 5.89 9.70
C HIS A 25 -1.80 5.31 10.61
N ALA A 26 -3.02 5.13 10.09
CA ALA A 26 -4.10 4.48 10.83
C ALA A 26 -3.74 3.04 11.20
N LEU A 27 -3.24 2.26 10.23
CA LEU A 27 -2.80 0.89 10.44
C LEU A 27 -1.69 0.81 11.51
N LYS A 28 -0.72 1.73 11.47
CA LYS A 28 0.33 1.79 12.49
C LYS A 28 -0.24 2.08 13.88
N GLY A 29 -1.17 3.03 14.00
CA GLY A 29 -1.87 3.31 15.27
C GLY A 29 -2.55 2.06 15.83
N TYR A 30 -3.29 1.33 14.99
CA TYR A 30 -3.93 0.06 15.37
C TYR A 30 -2.93 -1.01 15.81
N LEU A 31 -1.72 -1.04 15.27
CA LEU A 31 -0.70 -2.02 15.66
C LEU A 31 0.04 -1.65 16.95
N GLU A 32 -0.06 -0.40 17.40
CA GLU A 32 0.60 0.14 18.60
C GLU A 32 -0.34 0.19 19.82
N ASP A 33 -1.64 0.43 19.62
CA ASP A 33 -2.62 0.47 20.71
C ASP A 33 -2.92 -0.95 21.25
N LYS A 34 -3.53 -1.07 22.43
CA LYS A 34 -3.85 -2.35 23.08
C LYS A 34 -5.33 -2.75 22.97
N GLU A 35 -6.23 -1.80 22.68
CA GLU A 35 -7.69 -2.01 22.82
C GLU A 35 -8.49 -1.93 21.50
N ASP A 36 -7.84 -2.02 20.33
CA ASP A 36 -8.55 -1.88 19.06
C ASP A 36 -9.44 -3.08 18.68
N ASP A 37 -10.54 -2.77 17.99
CA ASP A 37 -11.43 -3.75 17.38
C ASP A 37 -10.73 -4.52 16.24
N SER A 38 -10.63 -5.84 16.39
CA SER A 38 -10.06 -6.75 15.40
C SER A 38 -10.64 -6.58 13.99
N LEU A 39 -11.93 -6.27 13.86
CA LEU A 39 -12.58 -6.05 12.57
C LEU A 39 -12.08 -4.76 11.90
N GLU A 40 -11.86 -3.69 12.68
CA GLU A 40 -11.34 -2.43 12.17
C GLU A 40 -9.90 -2.57 11.68
N ILE A 41 -9.06 -3.31 12.41
CA ILE A 41 -7.66 -3.57 12.00
C ILE A 41 -7.62 -4.32 10.66
N VAL A 42 -8.44 -5.36 10.52
CA VAL A 42 -8.51 -6.16 9.28
C VAL A 42 -9.06 -5.32 8.12
N ALA A 43 -10.08 -4.50 8.36
CA ALA A 43 -10.63 -3.59 7.37
C ALA A 43 -9.60 -2.54 6.93
N SER A 44 -8.82 -2.00 7.87
CA SER A 44 -7.74 -1.05 7.62
C SER A 44 -6.64 -1.67 6.74
N LEU A 45 -6.20 -2.88 7.07
CA LEU A 45 -5.21 -3.60 6.26
C LEU A 45 -5.71 -3.88 4.84
N LYS A 46 -6.97 -4.31 4.70
CA LYS A 46 -7.58 -4.53 3.38
C LYS A 46 -7.63 -3.23 2.57
N GLY A 47 -8.06 -2.13 3.19
CA GLY A 47 -8.08 -0.81 2.55
C GLY A 47 -6.70 -0.37 2.09
N PHE A 48 -5.68 -0.56 2.94
CA PHE A 48 -4.28 -0.28 2.59
C PHE A 48 -3.82 -1.10 1.38
N LYS A 49 -4.07 -2.42 1.39
CA LYS A 49 -3.72 -3.33 0.29
C LYS A 49 -4.37 -2.90 -1.02
N ASP A 50 -5.68 -2.63 -1.00
CA ASP A 50 -6.45 -2.27 -2.19
C ASP A 50 -5.95 -0.96 -2.79
N THR A 51 -5.59 0.03 -1.97
CA THR A 51 -4.99 1.29 -2.44
C THR A 51 -3.60 1.06 -3.01
N LEU A 52 -2.75 0.27 -2.34
CA LEU A 52 -1.40 -0.04 -2.83
C LEU A 52 -1.44 -0.74 -4.19
N ASN A 53 -2.41 -1.64 -4.40
CA ASN A 53 -2.61 -2.34 -5.66
C ASN A 53 -3.13 -1.42 -6.81
N LYS A 54 -3.84 -0.35 -6.49
CA LYS A 54 -4.22 0.68 -7.49
C LYS A 54 -3.00 1.51 -7.87
N ILE A 55 -2.26 1.97 -6.86
CA ILE A 55 -1.02 2.72 -7.04
C ILE A 55 -0.04 1.93 -7.90
N SER A 56 0.16 0.64 -7.62
CA SER A 56 1.07 -0.20 -8.42
C SER A 56 0.72 -0.18 -9.90
N THR A 57 -0.56 -0.36 -10.22
CA THR A 57 -1.08 -0.34 -11.59
C THR A 57 -0.86 1.02 -12.25
N HIS A 58 -1.13 2.10 -11.54
CA HIS A 58 -0.94 3.46 -12.06
C HIS A 58 0.54 3.82 -12.25
N VAL A 59 1.44 3.43 -11.34
CA VAL A 59 2.88 3.63 -11.49
C VAL A 59 3.41 2.86 -12.68
N LEU A 60 3.03 1.59 -12.84
CA LEU A 60 3.41 0.79 -14.00
C LEU A 60 2.93 1.42 -15.31
N THR A 61 1.69 1.93 -15.33
CA THR A 61 1.12 2.61 -16.49
C THR A 61 1.89 3.88 -16.82
N LEU A 62 2.12 4.75 -15.83
CA LEU A 62 2.85 6.00 -15.99
C LEU A 62 4.27 5.75 -16.52
N TYR A 63 5.00 4.83 -15.90
CA TYR A 63 6.38 4.54 -16.29
C TYR A 63 6.46 3.87 -17.66
N THR A 64 5.48 3.05 -18.03
CA THR A 64 5.38 2.51 -19.40
C THR A 64 5.20 3.62 -20.43
N LEU A 65 4.36 4.63 -20.13
CA LEU A 65 4.14 5.78 -21.00
C LEU A 65 5.41 6.65 -21.13
N GLU A 66 6.18 6.77 -20.05
CA GLU A 66 7.44 7.52 -19.99
C GLU A 66 8.67 6.72 -20.47
N GLY A 67 8.52 5.44 -20.81
CA GLY A 67 9.65 4.56 -21.19
C GLY A 67 10.61 4.22 -20.04
N GLN A 68 10.13 4.33 -18.79
CA GLN A 68 10.88 4.06 -17.56
C GLN A 68 10.46 2.73 -16.93
N LYS A 69 11.26 2.25 -15.97
CA LYS A 69 10.93 1.08 -15.13
C LYS A 69 10.81 1.49 -13.68
N ALA A 70 9.92 0.81 -12.94
CA ALA A 70 9.77 1.04 -11.51
C ALA A 70 11.07 0.66 -10.78
N LYS A 71 11.50 1.51 -9.86
CA LYS A 71 12.74 1.29 -9.07
C LYS A 71 12.52 0.36 -7.88
N ILE A 72 11.26 0.14 -7.50
CA ILE A 72 10.85 -0.69 -6.38
C ILE A 72 9.71 -1.59 -6.81
N THR A 73 9.65 -2.81 -6.27
CA THR A 73 8.53 -3.74 -6.42
C THR A 73 7.76 -3.80 -5.11
N TRP A 74 6.44 -3.93 -5.18
CA TRP A 74 5.53 -4.06 -4.03
C TRP A 74 4.90 -5.45 -3.95
N ASP A 75 5.27 -6.36 -4.85
CA ASP A 75 4.66 -7.68 -4.98
C ASP A 75 4.80 -8.51 -3.70
N SER A 76 6.00 -8.55 -3.10
CA SER A 76 6.23 -9.24 -1.82
C SER A 76 5.33 -8.69 -0.71
N LEU A 77 5.20 -7.36 -0.61
CA LEU A 77 4.34 -6.72 0.39
C LEU A 77 2.86 -7.08 0.16
N LEU A 78 2.38 -7.00 -1.08
CA LEU A 78 1.01 -7.38 -1.43
C LEU A 78 0.73 -8.86 -1.12
N THR A 79 1.63 -9.76 -1.50
CA THR A 79 1.51 -11.20 -1.24
C THR A 79 1.50 -11.52 0.26
N ASN A 80 2.38 -10.89 1.05
CA ASN A 80 2.41 -11.12 2.49
C ASN A 80 1.14 -10.61 3.18
N ILE A 81 0.63 -9.46 2.75
CA ILE A 81 -0.65 -8.94 3.24
C ILE A 81 -1.80 -9.90 2.88
N ASP A 82 -1.79 -10.46 1.67
CA ASP A 82 -2.78 -11.46 1.27
C ASP A 82 -2.76 -12.71 2.16
N HIS A 83 -1.59 -13.28 2.40
CA HIS A 83 -1.47 -14.43 3.30
C HIS A 83 -1.93 -14.11 4.73
N ALA A 84 -1.65 -12.90 5.24
CA ALA A 84 -2.16 -12.48 6.55
C ALA A 84 -3.69 -12.39 6.55
N LEU A 85 -4.29 -11.77 5.54
CA LEU A 85 -5.75 -11.66 5.43
C LEU A 85 -6.42 -13.05 5.33
N GLU A 86 -5.86 -13.97 4.55
CA GLU A 86 -6.34 -15.35 4.44
C GLU A 86 -6.21 -16.12 5.75
N THR A 87 -5.09 -15.96 6.46
CA THR A 87 -4.89 -16.54 7.79
C THR A 87 -5.94 -16.02 8.75
N LEU A 88 -6.13 -14.70 8.84
CA LEU A 88 -7.13 -14.10 9.74
C LEU A 88 -8.56 -14.53 9.44
N GLN A 89 -8.89 -14.75 8.16
CA GLN A 89 -10.19 -15.31 7.77
C GLN A 89 -10.35 -16.78 8.17
N SER A 90 -9.28 -17.57 8.10
CA SER A 90 -9.35 -19.03 8.26
C SER A 90 -9.11 -19.53 9.69
N SER A 91 -8.34 -18.82 10.52
CA SER A 91 -7.82 -19.39 11.78
C SER A 91 -8.26 -18.71 13.08
N ARG A 92 -9.23 -17.77 13.09
CA ARG A 92 -9.58 -16.95 14.29
C ARG A 92 -8.34 -16.39 15.00
N SER A 93 -7.25 -16.18 14.27
CA SER A 93 -6.00 -15.68 14.83
C SER A 93 -6.14 -14.22 15.20
N GLU A 94 -5.36 -13.78 16.18
CA GLU A 94 -5.30 -12.37 16.55
C GLU A 94 -4.75 -11.53 15.38
N PRO A 95 -5.42 -10.44 14.97
CA PRO A 95 -4.98 -9.62 13.85
C PRO A 95 -3.59 -9.03 14.01
N LYS A 96 -3.27 -8.41 15.16
CA LYS A 96 -2.05 -7.62 15.31
C LYS A 96 -0.77 -8.41 15.03
N PRO A 97 -0.54 -9.59 15.63
CA PRO A 97 0.68 -10.36 15.37
C PRO A 97 0.79 -10.85 13.91
N ALA A 98 -0.32 -11.27 13.31
CA ALA A 98 -0.33 -11.77 11.93
C ALA A 98 0.02 -10.65 10.94
N ILE A 99 -0.56 -9.46 11.16
CA ILE A 99 -0.33 -8.28 10.32
C ILE A 99 1.08 -7.75 10.52
N GLN A 100 1.55 -7.62 11.76
CA GLN A 100 2.93 -7.22 12.05
C GLN A 100 3.94 -8.15 11.39
N LEU A 101 3.70 -9.48 11.45
CA LEU A 101 4.57 -10.44 10.78
C LEU A 101 4.61 -10.19 9.28
N ALA A 102 3.46 -10.08 8.61
CA ALA A 102 3.38 -9.85 7.16
C ALA A 102 4.10 -8.58 6.71
N LEU A 103 3.97 -7.49 7.46
CA LEU A 103 4.66 -6.23 7.19
C LEU A 103 6.17 -6.34 7.45
N ASN A 104 6.58 -7.11 8.46
CA ASN A 104 7.99 -7.26 8.83
C ASN A 104 8.76 -8.20 7.90
N ILE A 105 8.11 -9.18 7.28
CA ILE A 105 8.79 -10.14 6.38
C ILE A 105 8.79 -9.70 4.92
N SER A 106 8.15 -8.58 4.58
CA SER A 106 8.19 -8.07 3.21
C SER A 106 9.57 -7.52 2.85
N GLU A 107 9.97 -7.75 1.61
CA GLU A 107 11.10 -7.08 0.97
C GLU A 107 10.64 -6.50 -0.37
N PRO A 108 10.68 -5.17 -0.56
CA PRO A 108 11.12 -4.13 0.40
C PRO A 108 10.24 -4.03 1.65
N LYS A 109 10.76 -3.37 2.70
CA LYS A 109 10.00 -3.03 3.90
C LYS A 109 8.89 -2.03 3.56
N ILE A 110 7.79 -2.06 4.31
CA ILE A 110 6.68 -1.13 4.10
C ILE A 110 7.13 0.33 4.19
N GLU A 111 8.06 0.68 5.09
CA GLU A 111 8.62 2.03 5.22
C GLU A 111 9.36 2.49 3.95
N GLU A 112 10.04 1.57 3.25
CA GLU A 112 10.75 1.86 2.01
C GLU A 112 9.74 2.09 0.87
N VAL A 113 8.68 1.30 0.80
CA VAL A 113 7.57 1.48 -0.15
C VAL A 113 6.90 2.84 0.06
N ILE A 114 6.55 3.17 1.31
CA ILE A 114 5.93 4.47 1.63
C ILE A 114 6.89 5.62 1.29
N SER A 115 8.16 5.53 1.65
CA SER A 115 9.16 6.57 1.34
C SER A 115 9.35 6.79 -0.16
N TYR A 116 9.35 5.70 -0.94
CA TYR A 116 9.39 5.77 -2.40
C TYR A 116 8.15 6.48 -2.95
N LEU A 117 6.95 6.10 -2.51
CA LEU A 117 5.70 6.69 -2.98
C LEU A 117 5.57 8.16 -2.60
N LEU A 118 6.02 8.57 -1.41
CA LEU A 118 6.03 9.98 -1.01
C LEU A 118 7.01 10.80 -1.86
N THR A 119 8.14 10.22 -2.25
CA THR A 119 9.07 10.84 -3.19
C THR A 119 8.43 11.00 -4.57
N LEU A 120 7.75 9.95 -5.06
CA LEU A 120 7.00 10.00 -6.30
C LEU A 120 5.89 11.06 -6.26
N LYS A 121 5.12 11.14 -5.17
CA LYS A 121 4.07 12.15 -4.98
C LYS A 121 4.59 13.57 -5.21
N LYS A 122 5.78 13.87 -4.69
CA LYS A 122 6.42 15.19 -4.86
C LYS A 122 6.82 15.49 -6.31
N SER A 123 7.15 14.47 -7.12
CA SER A 123 7.47 14.66 -8.53
C SER A 123 6.25 14.72 -9.46
N LEU A 124 5.05 14.46 -8.94
CA LEU A 124 3.79 14.58 -9.69
C LEU A 124 3.20 16.00 -9.63
N GLN A 125 3.76 16.88 -8.79
CA GLN A 125 3.42 18.31 -8.69
C GLN A 125 4.21 19.13 -9.72
#